data_AF-A0A968H5E7-F1
#
_entry.id   AF-A0A968H5E7-F1
#
_cell.length_a   1.000
_cell.length_b   1.000
_cell.length_c   1.000
_cell.angle_alpha   90.00
_cell.angle_beta   90.00
_cell.angle_gamma   90.00
#
_symmetry.space_group_name_H-M   'P 1'
#
loop_
_entity.id
_entity.type
_entity.pdbx_description
1 polymer ?
#
loop_
_entity_poly.entity_id
_entity_poly.type
_entity_poly.pdbx_seq_one_letter_code
_entity_poly.pdbx_strand_id
1 'polypeptide(L)'
;MKTLQIVAVCSLVAALAGCGSSGTSPAPIATTASVSGSVADGYLVNATVFLDKDRDFVQDPDEPYATTDGAGKYTLVVATADIGKYPVVALAKAGTTIDLDDPTKTVADSYLLCMPAASLVTTESGLSGTVDSNFISPISTLVQERMAADPALTLEAAVALVRSELGLPAGANPLGNYLQGANANAQLHTMAQEMVRLMMEQRSQIMQNANGTGVDPLKYRSMVQTMSQNMQQLYQNVTAEPAVQAAFRTTMRDRIQAGFVR
;
A
#
# COMPACT_ATOMS: atom_id res chain seq x y z
N MET A 1 -55.51 63.74 46.78
CA MET A 1 -55.10 65.09 46.33
C MET A 1 -53.70 64.94 45.72
N LYS A 2 -53.63 64.77 44.39
CA LYS A 2 -52.96 65.71 43.47
C LYS A 2 -51.66 66.29 44.01
N THR A 3 -50.52 65.79 43.53
CA THR A 3 -49.46 66.66 43.01
C THR A 3 -48.59 65.91 42.00
N LEU A 4 -48.62 66.46 40.81
CA LEU A 4 -47.84 66.17 39.62
C LEU A 4 -46.52 66.95 39.76
N GLN A 5 -45.36 66.32 39.60
CA GLN A 5 -44.10 67.02 39.33
C GLN A 5 -43.36 66.32 38.19
N ILE A 6 -43.28 67.05 37.07
CA ILE A 6 -42.53 66.73 35.87
C ILE A 6 -41.16 67.40 36.03
N VAL A 7 -40.09 66.60 35.98
CA VAL A 7 -38.72 67.11 35.75
C VAL A 7 -38.15 66.32 34.58
N ALA A 8 -37.83 67.04 33.52
CA ALA A 8 -37.19 66.55 32.31
C ALA A 8 -35.67 66.68 32.45
N VAL A 9 -34.90 65.63 32.15
CA VAL A 9 -33.50 65.72 31.70
C VAL A 9 -33.22 64.59 30.71
N CYS A 10 -32.59 64.97 29.60
CA CYS A 10 -32.30 64.21 28.39
C CYS A 10 -31.20 63.12 28.54
N SER A 11 -31.23 62.21 27.55
CA SER A 11 -30.08 61.52 26.93
C SER A 11 -29.52 60.27 27.62
N LEU A 12 -29.72 59.09 27.03
CA LEU A 12 -28.81 58.51 26.02
C LEU A 12 -29.28 57.10 25.64
N VAL A 13 -29.37 56.85 24.33
CA VAL A 13 -29.70 55.58 23.70
C VAL A 13 -28.49 54.63 23.81
N ALA A 14 -28.71 53.39 24.24
CA ALA A 14 -27.90 52.24 23.84
C ALA A 14 -28.73 50.95 23.95
N ALA A 15 -29.33 50.56 22.83
CA ALA A 15 -29.87 49.21 22.66
C ALA A 15 -28.69 48.30 22.27
N LEU A 16 -28.36 47.34 23.13
CA LEU A 16 -27.60 46.15 22.75
C LEU A 16 -28.50 44.94 22.93
N ALA A 17 -29.20 44.59 21.85
CA ALA A 17 -29.71 43.24 21.65
C ALA A 17 -28.52 42.34 21.31
N GLY A 18 -27.97 41.66 22.32
CA GLY A 18 -27.00 40.58 22.13
C GLY A 18 -27.72 39.32 21.68
N CYS A 19 -27.77 39.10 20.37
CA CYS A 19 -28.16 37.83 19.77
C CYS A 19 -27.08 36.78 20.11
N GLY A 20 -27.42 35.83 20.98
CA GLY A 20 -26.60 34.65 21.22
C GLY A 20 -26.73 33.69 20.03
N SER A 21 -25.88 33.85 19.01
CA SER A 21 -25.74 32.87 17.96
C SER A 21 -24.90 31.71 18.48
N SER A 22 -25.57 30.57 18.70
CA SER A 22 -24.92 29.26 18.81
C SER A 22 -24.28 28.93 17.46
N GLY A 23 -23.06 29.43 17.26
CA GLY A 23 -22.24 29.12 16.10
C GLY A 23 -21.73 27.70 16.21
N THR A 24 -22.49 26.74 15.68
CA THR A 24 -21.94 25.46 15.26
C THR A 24 -21.08 25.78 14.04
N SER A 25 -19.79 26.10 14.24
CA SER A 25 -18.83 26.13 13.14
C SER A 25 -18.91 24.77 12.45
N PRO A 26 -19.24 24.69 11.16
CA PRO A 26 -19.13 23.43 10.45
C PRO A 26 -17.69 22.95 10.60
N ALA A 27 -17.51 21.70 11.03
CA ALA A 27 -16.20 21.08 11.03
C ALA A 27 -15.58 21.27 9.63
N PRO A 28 -14.29 21.62 9.53
CA PRO A 28 -13.66 21.78 8.23
C PRO A 28 -13.88 20.49 7.44
N ILE A 29 -14.47 20.60 6.25
CA ILE A 29 -14.62 19.47 5.33
C ILE A 29 -13.20 19.00 5.03
N ALA A 30 -12.88 17.77 5.44
CA ALA A 30 -11.59 17.18 5.14
C ALA A 30 -11.44 17.11 3.62
N THR A 31 -10.38 17.70 3.09
CA THR A 31 -10.05 17.61 1.67
C THR A 31 -9.54 16.21 1.38
N THR A 32 -10.10 15.59 0.33
CA THR A 32 -9.73 14.25 -0.11
C THR A 32 -9.18 14.28 -1.52
N ALA A 33 -8.33 13.31 -1.85
CA ALA A 33 -7.82 13.06 -3.19
C ALA A 33 -7.97 11.58 -3.55
N SER A 34 -8.15 11.30 -4.83
CA SER A 34 -8.16 9.93 -5.35
C SER A 34 -6.75 9.49 -5.75
N VAL A 35 -6.43 8.24 -5.43
CA VAL A 35 -5.24 7.52 -5.90
C VAL A 35 -5.72 6.27 -6.61
N SER A 36 -5.49 6.20 -7.92
CA SER A 36 -5.83 5.02 -8.70
C SER A 36 -4.57 4.24 -9.07
N GLY A 37 -4.67 2.93 -9.18
CA GLY A 37 -3.54 2.05 -9.46
C GLY A 37 -3.97 0.63 -9.77
N SER A 38 -3.02 -0.30 -9.75
CA SER A 38 -3.29 -1.74 -9.88
C SER A 38 -2.46 -2.56 -8.92
N VAL A 39 -2.94 -3.76 -8.59
CA VAL A 39 -2.23 -4.74 -7.76
C VAL A 39 -1.93 -5.95 -8.61
N ALA A 40 -0.67 -6.41 -8.61
CA ALA A 40 -0.34 -7.64 -9.29
C ALA A 40 0.87 -8.40 -8.74
N ASP A 41 0.76 -9.73 -8.75
CA ASP A 41 1.85 -10.65 -9.08
C ASP A 41 1.62 -11.22 -10.50
N GLY A 42 0.43 -11.76 -10.77
CA GLY A 42 -0.49 -11.42 -11.87
C GLY A 42 -1.61 -10.50 -11.36
N TYR A 43 -2.43 -9.88 -12.23
CA TYR A 43 -3.44 -8.91 -11.77
C TYR A 43 -4.40 -9.53 -10.76
N LEU A 44 -4.57 -8.88 -9.61
CA LEU A 44 -5.36 -9.44 -8.49
C LEU A 44 -6.75 -8.82 -8.41
N VAL A 45 -7.79 -9.62 -8.63
CA VAL A 45 -9.20 -9.24 -8.50
C VAL A 45 -9.70 -9.51 -7.08
N ASN A 46 -10.52 -8.62 -6.52
CA ASN A 46 -11.04 -8.71 -5.16
C ASN A 46 -9.96 -8.69 -4.05
N ALA A 47 -8.80 -8.09 -4.30
CA ALA A 47 -7.82 -7.78 -3.26
C ALA A 47 -8.25 -6.52 -2.49
N THR A 48 -8.00 -6.48 -1.18
CA THR A 48 -8.27 -5.28 -0.36
C THR A 48 -7.03 -4.39 -0.38
N VAL A 49 -7.18 -3.12 -0.73
CA VAL A 49 -6.10 -2.14 -0.79
C VAL A 49 -6.39 -1.05 0.22
N PHE A 50 -5.46 -0.76 1.13
CA PHE A 50 -5.67 0.22 2.20
C PHE A 50 -4.42 1.04 2.48
N LEU A 51 -4.62 2.23 3.04
CA LEU A 51 -3.54 3.10 3.51
C LEU A 51 -3.19 2.72 4.94
N ASP A 52 -2.03 2.09 5.13
CA ASP A 52 -1.57 1.52 6.40
C ASP A 52 -0.90 2.61 7.26
N LYS A 53 -1.73 3.26 8.08
CA LYS A 53 -1.40 4.47 8.84
C LYS A 53 -0.52 4.19 10.05
N ASP A 54 -0.70 3.04 10.68
CA ASP A 54 0.04 2.66 11.88
C ASP A 54 1.18 1.64 11.59
N ARG A 55 1.24 1.11 10.37
CA ARG A 55 2.30 0.25 9.82
C ARG A 55 2.28 -1.16 10.37
N ASP A 56 1.10 -1.65 10.75
CA ASP A 56 0.88 -2.99 11.29
C ASP A 56 0.46 -4.03 10.24
N PHE A 57 0.22 -3.59 9.00
CA PHE A 57 -0.23 -4.40 7.86
C PHE A 57 -1.64 -5.00 7.99
N VAL A 58 -2.46 -4.49 8.90
CA VAL A 58 -3.86 -4.86 9.11
C VAL A 58 -4.72 -3.68 8.67
N GLN A 59 -5.83 -3.96 7.97
CA GLN A 59 -6.77 -2.91 7.61
C GLN A 59 -7.61 -2.53 8.82
N ASP A 60 -7.39 -1.33 9.34
CA ASP A 60 -8.09 -0.82 10.51
C ASP A 60 -9.33 0.02 10.15
N PRO A 61 -10.32 0.15 11.07
CA PRO A 61 -11.57 0.86 10.79
C PRO A 61 -11.42 2.33 10.37
N ASP A 62 -10.35 3.03 10.76
CA ASP A 62 -10.07 4.43 10.41
C ASP A 62 -9.16 4.59 9.19
N GLU A 63 -8.76 3.49 8.57
CA GLU A 63 -7.93 3.48 7.38
C GLU A 63 -8.79 3.48 6.11
N PRO A 64 -8.51 4.38 5.16
CA PRO A 64 -9.19 4.35 3.88
C PRO A 64 -8.80 3.06 3.15
N TYR A 65 -9.78 2.40 2.54
CA TYR A 65 -9.59 1.19 1.78
C TYR A 65 -10.44 1.15 0.51
N ALA A 66 -10.06 0.27 -0.41
CA ALA A 66 -10.74 -0.05 -1.65
C ALA A 66 -10.59 -1.54 -1.96
N THR A 67 -11.38 -2.04 -2.91
CA THR A 67 -11.24 -3.40 -3.42
C THR A 67 -10.88 -3.34 -4.90
N THR A 68 -9.96 -4.19 -5.34
CA THR A 68 -9.62 -4.25 -6.76
C THR A 68 -10.75 -4.81 -7.62
N ASP A 69 -10.94 -4.23 -8.79
CA ASP A 69 -11.94 -4.63 -9.77
C ASP A 69 -11.51 -5.86 -10.59
N GLY A 70 -12.34 -6.24 -11.58
CA GLY A 70 -12.09 -7.39 -12.47
C GLY A 70 -10.85 -7.27 -13.37
N ALA A 71 -10.19 -6.11 -13.39
CA ALA A 71 -8.92 -5.88 -14.08
C ALA A 71 -7.75 -5.67 -13.09
N GLY A 72 -7.95 -5.96 -11.81
CA GLY A 72 -6.96 -5.76 -10.75
C GLY A 72 -6.69 -4.29 -10.40
N LYS A 73 -7.57 -3.37 -10.80
CA LYS A 73 -7.41 -1.93 -10.55
C LYS A 73 -8.14 -1.51 -9.28
N TYR A 74 -7.59 -0.53 -8.57
CA TYR A 74 -8.22 0.08 -7.41
C TYR A 74 -8.29 1.60 -7.57
N THR A 75 -9.22 2.22 -6.82
CA THR A 75 -9.23 3.67 -6.60
C THR A 75 -9.46 3.91 -5.11
N LEU A 76 -8.45 4.46 -4.45
CA LEU A 76 -8.44 4.76 -3.03
C LEU A 76 -8.70 6.25 -2.82
N VAL A 77 -9.69 6.58 -2.00
CA VAL A 77 -9.96 7.97 -1.59
C VAL A 77 -9.27 8.22 -0.26
N VAL A 78 -8.29 9.12 -0.25
CA VAL A 78 -7.48 9.41 0.94
C VAL A 78 -7.57 10.89 1.29
N ALA A 79 -7.34 11.23 2.56
CA ALA A 79 -7.19 12.63 2.94
C ALA A 79 -5.98 13.22 2.21
N THR A 80 -6.11 14.43 1.66
CA THR A 80 -5.00 15.10 0.96
C THR A 80 -3.79 15.28 1.88
N ALA A 81 -4.03 15.44 3.18
CA ALA A 81 -2.98 15.53 4.18
C ALA A 81 -2.21 14.22 4.40
N ASP A 82 -2.73 13.07 3.98
CA ASP A 82 -2.12 11.75 4.18
C ASP A 82 -1.33 11.27 2.96
N ILE A 83 -1.46 11.95 1.82
CA ILE A 83 -0.68 11.68 0.60
C ILE A 83 0.82 11.73 0.92
N GLY A 84 1.55 10.66 0.59
CA GLY A 84 2.99 10.58 0.76
C GLY A 84 3.47 10.20 2.16
N LYS A 85 2.57 10.00 3.15
CA LYS A 85 2.95 9.74 4.55
C LYS A 85 2.98 8.26 4.93
N TYR A 86 2.05 7.50 4.40
CA TYR A 86 1.77 6.13 4.81
C TYR A 86 1.86 5.19 3.60
N PRO A 87 2.43 3.98 3.76
CA PRO A 87 2.46 3.01 2.69
C PRO A 87 1.05 2.56 2.31
N VAL A 88 0.92 2.05 1.10
CA VAL A 88 -0.31 1.39 0.66
C VAL A 88 -0.07 -0.11 0.66
N VAL A 89 -0.96 -0.84 1.30
CA VAL A 89 -0.89 -2.30 1.44
C VAL A 89 -2.04 -2.91 0.66
N ALA A 90 -1.75 -3.99 -0.06
CA ALA A 90 -2.74 -4.84 -0.69
C ALA A 90 -2.73 -6.22 -0.02
N LEU A 91 -3.88 -6.61 0.51
CA LEU A 91 -4.15 -7.94 1.03
C LEU A 91 -4.86 -8.77 -0.05
N ALA A 92 -4.16 -9.77 -0.56
CA ALA A 92 -4.76 -10.86 -1.31
C ALA A 92 -5.27 -11.91 -0.32
N LYS A 93 -6.57 -12.18 -0.35
CA LYS A 93 -7.25 -13.02 0.65
C LYS A 93 -7.61 -14.38 0.09
N ALA A 94 -7.20 -15.43 0.79
CA ALA A 94 -7.54 -16.82 0.48
C ALA A 94 -9.05 -17.01 0.32
N GLY A 95 -9.44 -17.73 -0.74
CA GLY A 95 -10.86 -17.99 -1.03
C GLY A 95 -11.66 -16.77 -1.51
N THR A 96 -11.04 -15.61 -1.70
CA THR A 96 -11.71 -14.37 -2.17
C THR A 96 -11.01 -13.75 -3.37
N THR A 97 -9.69 -13.52 -3.26
CA THR A 97 -8.91 -12.87 -4.31
C THR A 97 -8.62 -13.86 -5.43
N ILE A 98 -8.75 -13.42 -6.67
CA ILE A 98 -8.44 -14.19 -7.88
C ILE A 98 -7.21 -13.56 -8.52
N ASP A 99 -6.20 -14.38 -8.79
CA ASP A 99 -5.05 -13.99 -9.61
C ASP A 99 -5.38 -14.30 -11.08
N LEU A 100 -5.30 -13.31 -11.95
CA LEU A 100 -5.63 -13.46 -13.37
C LEU A 100 -4.62 -14.30 -14.17
N ASP A 101 -3.50 -14.73 -13.57
CA ASP A 101 -2.64 -15.77 -14.16
C ASP A 101 -3.33 -17.15 -14.16
N ASP A 102 -4.25 -17.39 -13.24
CA ASP A 102 -5.19 -18.51 -13.26
C ASP A 102 -6.59 -18.06 -12.78
N PRO A 103 -7.40 -17.50 -13.69
CA PRO A 103 -8.66 -16.84 -13.35
C PRO A 103 -9.76 -17.82 -12.88
N THR A 104 -9.47 -19.13 -12.89
CA THR A 104 -10.42 -20.19 -12.53
C THR A 104 -10.48 -20.49 -11.04
N LYS A 105 -9.51 -19.97 -10.27
CA LYS A 105 -9.37 -20.25 -8.84
C LYS A 105 -9.05 -18.98 -8.05
N THR A 106 -9.45 -18.99 -6.79
CA THR A 106 -8.96 -18.01 -5.83
C THR A 106 -7.56 -18.39 -5.34
N VAL A 107 -6.79 -17.41 -4.85
CA VAL A 107 -5.51 -17.65 -4.19
C VAL A 107 -5.69 -18.61 -3.00
N ALA A 108 -4.73 -19.53 -2.82
CA ALA A 108 -4.84 -20.61 -1.84
C ALA A 108 -4.57 -20.15 -0.41
N ASP A 109 -3.63 -19.24 -0.24
CA ASP A 109 -3.22 -18.65 1.02
C ASP A 109 -3.16 -17.14 0.87
N SER A 110 -3.48 -16.42 1.94
CA SER A 110 -3.43 -14.96 1.94
C SER A 110 -2.00 -14.44 1.96
N TYR A 111 -1.75 -13.30 1.33
CA TYR A 111 -0.45 -12.63 1.33
C TYR A 111 -0.63 -11.11 1.18
N LEU A 112 0.43 -10.38 1.50
CA LEU A 112 0.45 -8.92 1.50
C LEU A 112 1.49 -8.42 0.53
N LEU A 113 1.13 -7.40 -0.23
CA LEU A 113 2.01 -6.62 -1.09
C LEU A 113 1.97 -5.17 -0.64
N CYS A 114 3.08 -4.45 -0.76
CA CYS A 114 3.18 -3.07 -0.30
C CYS A 114 3.72 -2.16 -1.40
N MET A 115 3.37 -0.88 -1.33
CA MET A 115 3.93 0.19 -2.14
C MET A 115 4.39 1.34 -1.25
N PRO A 116 5.55 1.97 -1.55
CA PRO A 116 6.04 3.09 -0.77
C PRO A 116 5.10 4.29 -0.74
N ALA A 117 4.98 4.92 0.42
CA ALA A 117 4.24 6.17 0.58
C ALA A 117 4.75 7.24 -0.41
N ALA A 118 6.08 7.32 -0.55
CA ALA A 118 6.75 8.32 -1.38
C ALA A 118 6.49 8.14 -2.88
N SER A 119 6.02 6.98 -3.36
CA SER A 119 5.68 6.76 -4.77
C SER A 119 4.21 7.05 -5.08
N LEU A 120 3.40 7.40 -4.08
CA LEU A 120 1.97 7.63 -4.23
C LEU A 120 1.69 8.91 -5.03
N VAL A 121 1.02 8.78 -6.17
CA VAL A 121 0.64 9.90 -7.04
C VAL A 121 -0.89 10.03 -7.10
N THR A 122 -1.42 11.25 -6.97
CA THR A 122 -2.87 11.49 -7.08
C THR A 122 -3.35 11.45 -8.53
N THR A 123 -4.58 10.98 -8.74
CA THR A 123 -5.20 10.89 -10.07
C THR A 123 -5.36 12.26 -10.73
N GLU A 124 -5.60 13.32 -9.94
CA GLU A 124 -5.81 14.70 -10.39
C GLU A 124 -4.52 15.46 -10.73
N SER A 125 -3.34 14.90 -10.47
CA SER A 125 -2.04 15.55 -10.76
C SER A 125 -1.75 15.72 -12.26
N GLY A 126 -2.71 15.46 -13.15
CA GLY A 126 -2.53 15.59 -14.59
C GLY A 126 -1.66 14.48 -15.20
N LEU A 127 -1.16 13.54 -14.39
CA LEU A 127 -0.69 12.22 -14.84
C LEU A 127 -1.92 11.32 -15.14
N SER A 128 -2.78 11.84 -16.01
CA SER A 128 -4.09 11.29 -16.34
C SER A 128 -3.96 9.97 -17.12
N GLY A 129 -4.63 8.93 -16.64
CA GLY A 129 -5.22 7.89 -17.49
C GLY A 129 -4.44 6.61 -17.74
N THR A 130 -3.17 6.53 -17.31
CA THR A 130 -2.32 5.32 -17.46
C THR A 130 -1.31 5.25 -16.32
N VAL A 131 -1.75 5.11 -15.06
CA VAL A 131 -0.79 5.07 -13.94
C VAL A 131 -0.23 3.67 -13.72
N ASP A 132 0.77 3.33 -14.55
CA ASP A 132 1.82 2.36 -14.20
C ASP A 132 2.67 2.83 -12.99
N SER A 133 2.33 3.95 -12.34
CA SER A 133 3.06 4.57 -11.24
C SER A 133 2.60 4.15 -9.84
N ASN A 134 1.30 3.85 -9.66
CA ASN A 134 0.75 3.38 -8.37
C ASN A 134 0.54 1.85 -8.40
N PHE A 135 1.58 1.14 -8.81
CA PHE A 135 1.55 -0.31 -9.02
C PHE A 135 2.05 -1.05 -7.77
N ILE A 136 1.16 -1.80 -7.13
CA ILE A 136 1.47 -2.60 -5.95
C ILE A 136 1.85 -4.01 -6.43
N SER A 137 3.07 -4.43 -6.14
CA SER A 137 3.63 -5.72 -6.57
C SER A 137 4.65 -6.29 -5.58
N PRO A 138 5.09 -7.54 -5.76
CA PRO A 138 6.21 -8.07 -4.98
C PRO A 138 7.47 -7.21 -5.09
N ILE A 139 7.73 -6.58 -6.24
CA ILE A 139 8.91 -5.73 -6.43
C ILE A 139 8.77 -4.38 -5.70
N SER A 140 7.59 -3.75 -5.72
CA SER A 140 7.35 -2.55 -4.91
C SER A 140 7.42 -2.82 -3.41
N THR A 141 7.07 -4.05 -3.01
CA THR A 141 7.17 -4.51 -1.62
C THR A 141 8.64 -4.54 -1.16
N LEU A 142 9.56 -4.98 -2.01
CA LEU A 142 11.00 -4.94 -1.72
C LEU A 142 11.50 -3.50 -1.55
N VAL A 143 11.05 -2.57 -2.38
CA VAL A 143 11.41 -1.14 -2.27
C VAL A 143 10.87 -0.57 -0.95
N GLN A 144 9.59 -0.81 -0.64
CA GLN A 144 8.95 -0.34 0.58
C GLN A 144 9.69 -0.84 1.83
N GLU A 145 9.99 -2.13 1.90
CA GLU A 145 10.62 -2.71 3.09
C GLU A 145 12.11 -2.33 3.23
N ARG A 146 12.80 -2.00 2.14
CA ARG A 146 14.13 -1.37 2.22
C ARG A 146 14.05 0.03 2.84
N MET A 147 13.09 0.84 2.41
CA MET A 147 12.88 2.19 2.97
C MET A 147 12.42 2.14 4.43
N ALA A 148 11.61 1.14 4.79
CA ALA A 148 11.20 0.95 6.18
C ALA A 148 12.38 0.53 7.08
N ALA A 149 13.32 -0.26 6.55
CA ALA A 149 14.52 -0.69 7.27
C ALA A 149 15.59 0.40 7.40
N ASP A 150 15.63 1.36 6.46
CA ASP A 150 16.55 2.50 6.48
C ASP A 150 15.79 3.83 6.22
N PRO A 151 15.40 4.56 7.28
CA PRO A 151 14.68 5.82 7.14
C PRO A 151 15.44 6.93 6.40
N ALA A 152 16.76 6.80 6.21
CA ALA A 152 17.55 7.75 5.43
C ALA A 152 17.53 7.43 3.92
N LEU A 153 17.08 6.24 3.54
CA LEU A 153 17.03 5.80 2.15
C LEU A 153 15.88 6.48 1.41
N THR A 154 16.23 7.31 0.43
CA THR A 154 15.23 7.96 -0.43
C THR A 154 14.58 6.96 -1.37
N LEU A 155 13.38 7.29 -1.88
CA LEU A 155 12.70 6.48 -2.90
C LEU A 155 13.60 6.23 -4.12
N GLU A 156 14.24 7.28 -4.64
CA GLU A 156 15.11 7.19 -5.81
C GLU A 156 16.29 6.23 -5.55
N ALA A 157 16.94 6.33 -4.39
CA ALA A 157 18.04 5.46 -4.01
C ALA A 157 17.57 4.01 -3.82
N ALA A 158 16.43 3.79 -3.17
CA ALA A 158 15.86 2.44 -2.99
C ALA A 158 15.54 1.78 -4.33
N VAL A 159 14.91 2.52 -5.26
CA VAL A 159 14.60 2.05 -6.62
C VAL A 159 15.89 1.76 -7.40
N ALA A 160 16.90 2.62 -7.29
CA ALA A 160 18.18 2.42 -7.96
C ALA A 160 18.92 1.17 -7.45
N LEU A 161 18.92 0.91 -6.14
CA LEU A 161 19.47 -0.29 -5.53
C LEU A 161 18.74 -1.54 -6.03
N VAL A 162 17.41 -1.53 -5.99
CA VAL A 162 16.60 -2.67 -6.46
C VAL A 162 16.88 -2.97 -7.94
N ARG A 163 16.91 -1.93 -8.78
CA ARG A 163 17.25 -2.04 -10.20
C ARG A 163 18.63 -2.66 -10.41
N SER A 164 19.64 -2.16 -9.71
CA SER A 164 21.03 -2.60 -9.83
C SER A 164 21.20 -4.06 -9.42
N GLU A 165 20.62 -4.46 -8.29
CA GLU A 165 20.75 -5.82 -7.77
C GLU A 165 20.00 -6.86 -8.61
N LEU A 166 18.89 -6.47 -9.23
CA LEU A 166 18.20 -7.28 -10.24
C LEU A 166 18.96 -7.33 -11.57
N GLY A 167 19.98 -6.51 -11.77
CA GLY A 167 20.71 -6.42 -13.05
C GLY A 167 19.85 -5.89 -14.19
N LEU A 168 18.82 -5.09 -13.87
CA LEU A 168 17.95 -4.49 -14.89
C LEU A 168 18.68 -3.37 -15.64
N PRO A 169 18.38 -3.17 -16.94
CA PRO A 169 19.03 -2.13 -17.73
C PRO A 169 18.77 -0.73 -17.17
N ALA A 170 19.69 0.19 -17.46
CA ALA A 170 19.51 1.61 -17.13
C ALA A 170 18.18 2.13 -17.73
N GLY A 171 17.41 2.86 -16.91
CA GLY A 171 16.10 3.36 -17.31
C GLY A 171 14.93 2.39 -17.04
N ALA A 172 15.18 1.12 -16.72
CA ALA A 172 14.13 0.25 -16.21
C ALA A 172 13.56 0.79 -14.89
N ASN A 173 12.25 0.67 -14.71
CA ASN A 173 11.56 1.09 -13.50
C ASN A 173 11.05 -0.12 -12.71
N PRO A 174 11.71 -0.52 -11.60
CA PRO A 174 11.21 -1.57 -10.71
C PRO A 174 9.81 -1.36 -10.13
N LEU A 175 9.34 -0.11 -10.05
CA LEU A 175 7.98 0.22 -9.60
C LEU A 175 6.97 0.29 -10.76
N GLY A 176 7.44 0.14 -12.00
CA GLY A 176 6.59 0.12 -13.17
C GLY A 176 5.81 -1.20 -13.28
N ASN A 177 4.65 -1.12 -13.91
CA ASN A 177 3.83 -2.29 -14.19
C ASN A 177 4.55 -3.26 -15.15
N TYR A 178 5.17 -4.31 -14.61
CA TYR A 178 5.92 -5.27 -15.41
C TYR A 178 5.05 -6.19 -16.29
N LEU A 179 3.72 -6.12 -16.18
CA LEU A 179 2.81 -6.93 -17.00
C LEU A 179 2.54 -6.30 -18.37
N GLN A 180 2.82 -5.01 -18.55
CA GLN A 180 2.43 -4.30 -19.77
C GLN A 180 3.21 -3.01 -20.03
N GLY A 181 2.98 -2.42 -21.21
CA GLY A 181 3.51 -1.11 -21.56
C GLY A 181 5.04 -1.08 -21.67
N ALA A 182 5.61 0.10 -21.40
CA ALA A 182 7.06 0.31 -21.49
C ALA A 182 7.85 -0.43 -20.41
N ASN A 183 7.18 -0.89 -19.34
CA ASN A 183 7.80 -1.59 -18.22
C ASN A 183 7.65 -3.11 -18.33
N ALA A 184 6.98 -3.63 -19.37
CA ALA A 184 6.72 -5.06 -19.56
C ALA A 184 8.01 -5.88 -19.42
N ASN A 185 8.01 -6.83 -18.49
CA ASN A 185 9.16 -7.66 -18.17
C ASN A 185 8.70 -9.02 -17.64
N ALA A 186 8.70 -10.03 -18.51
CA ALA A 186 8.27 -11.38 -18.19
C ALA A 186 9.12 -12.05 -17.08
N GLN A 187 10.42 -11.74 -17.01
CA GLN A 187 11.28 -12.31 -15.98
C GLN A 187 10.96 -11.74 -14.59
N LEU A 188 10.65 -10.44 -14.50
CA LEU A 188 10.17 -9.83 -13.25
C LEU A 188 8.80 -10.37 -12.85
N HIS A 189 7.91 -10.60 -13.81
CA HIS A 189 6.64 -11.26 -13.53
C HIS A 189 6.84 -12.66 -12.95
N THR A 190 7.68 -13.50 -13.55
CA THR A 190 7.97 -14.84 -13.00
C THR A 190 8.64 -14.75 -11.63
N MET A 191 9.52 -13.78 -11.40
CA MET A 191 10.11 -13.55 -10.08
C MET A 191 9.06 -13.14 -9.05
N ALA A 192 8.10 -12.29 -9.42
CA ALA A 192 7.00 -11.88 -8.58
C ALA A 192 6.12 -13.08 -8.16
N GLN A 193 5.80 -13.97 -9.11
CA GLN A 193 5.09 -15.22 -8.82
C GLN A 193 5.86 -16.12 -7.83
N GLU A 194 7.19 -16.25 -8.00
CA GLU A 194 8.03 -17.03 -7.08
C GLU A 194 8.08 -16.42 -5.67
N MET A 195 8.16 -15.09 -5.57
CA MET A 195 8.08 -14.40 -4.29
C MET A 195 6.75 -14.66 -3.60
N VAL A 196 5.63 -14.51 -4.31
CA VAL A 196 4.29 -14.73 -3.74
C VAL A 196 4.09 -16.19 -3.33
N ARG A 197 4.61 -17.15 -4.10
CA ARG A 197 4.63 -18.54 -3.64
C ARG A 197 5.35 -18.70 -2.31
N LEU A 198 6.54 -18.10 -2.15
CA LEU A 198 7.25 -18.15 -0.88
C LEU A 198 6.47 -17.45 0.25
N MET A 199 5.77 -16.33 -0.03
CA MET A 199 4.92 -15.65 0.95
C MET A 199 3.76 -16.54 1.41
N MET A 200 3.04 -17.15 0.47
CA MET A 200 1.95 -18.09 0.74
C MET A 200 2.41 -19.27 1.59
N GLU A 201 3.56 -19.88 1.26
CA GLU A 201 4.13 -20.99 2.04
C GLU A 201 4.40 -20.61 3.50
N GLN A 202 4.67 -19.32 3.80
CA GLN A 202 4.93 -18.84 5.16
C GLN A 202 3.71 -18.19 5.83
N ARG A 203 2.54 -18.17 5.18
CA ARG A 203 1.34 -17.50 5.71
C ARG A 203 1.04 -17.90 7.16
N SER A 204 1.14 -19.18 7.51
CA SER A 204 0.84 -19.66 8.87
C SER A 204 1.75 -19.09 9.97
N GLN A 205 2.95 -18.63 9.61
CA GLN A 205 3.88 -18.00 10.55
C GLN A 205 3.62 -16.50 10.73
N ILE A 206 3.07 -15.86 9.70
CA ILE A 206 2.92 -14.41 9.59
C ILE A 206 1.50 -13.96 9.93
N MET A 207 0.48 -14.66 9.43
CA MET A 207 -0.92 -14.31 9.63
C MET A 207 -1.60 -15.28 10.58
N GLN A 208 -2.22 -14.73 11.62
CA GLN A 208 -2.95 -15.49 12.64
C GLN A 208 -4.21 -16.14 12.07
N ASN A 209 -4.78 -15.58 10.99
CA ASN A 209 -5.96 -16.09 10.31
C ASN A 209 -5.90 -15.81 8.81
N ALA A 210 -6.74 -16.51 8.04
CA ALA A 210 -6.82 -16.33 6.59
C ALA A 210 -7.41 -14.97 6.16
N ASN A 211 -8.06 -14.24 7.06
CA ASN A 211 -8.72 -12.98 6.75
C ASN A 211 -7.79 -11.76 6.83
N GLY A 212 -6.53 -11.93 7.24
CA GLY A 212 -5.56 -10.84 7.37
C GLY A 212 -5.82 -9.90 8.54
N THR A 213 -6.72 -10.24 9.47
CA THR A 213 -7.06 -9.39 10.64
C THR A 213 -6.08 -9.56 11.81
N GLY A 214 -4.85 -9.93 11.51
CA GLY A 214 -3.84 -10.29 12.50
C GLY A 214 -2.57 -10.73 11.79
N VAL A 215 -1.65 -9.79 11.63
CA VAL A 215 -0.33 -9.97 11.01
C VAL A 215 0.73 -9.82 12.10
N ASP A 216 1.79 -10.62 12.05
CA ASP A 216 3.01 -10.41 12.80
C ASP A 216 3.93 -9.51 11.94
N PRO A 217 4.03 -8.20 12.25
CA PRO A 217 4.75 -7.27 11.38
C PRO A 217 6.24 -7.60 11.35
N LEU A 218 6.82 -8.06 12.47
CA LEU A 218 8.24 -8.39 12.53
C LEU A 218 8.57 -9.57 11.63
N LYS A 219 7.73 -10.62 11.64
CA LYS A 219 7.92 -11.76 10.74
C LYS A 219 7.66 -11.40 9.28
N TYR A 220 6.64 -10.61 8.97
CA TYR A 220 6.42 -10.15 7.60
C TYR A 220 7.65 -9.40 7.07
N ARG A 221 8.15 -8.42 7.84
CA ARG A 221 9.35 -7.65 7.48
C ARG A 221 10.58 -8.54 7.34
N SER A 222 10.79 -9.48 8.26
CA SER A 222 11.91 -10.44 8.22
C SER A 222 11.88 -11.34 6.98
N MET A 223 10.68 -11.81 6.59
CA MET A 223 10.48 -12.58 5.35
C MET A 223 10.86 -11.74 4.12
N VAL A 224 10.30 -10.54 3.99
CA VAL A 224 10.57 -9.67 2.83
C VAL A 224 12.03 -9.23 2.80
N GLN A 225 12.64 -8.95 3.95
CA GLN A 225 14.06 -8.64 4.06
C GLN A 225 14.93 -9.81 3.58
N THR A 226 14.58 -11.05 3.93
CA THR A 226 15.27 -12.25 3.45
C THR A 226 15.14 -12.39 1.93
N MET A 227 13.95 -12.16 1.37
CA MET A 227 13.76 -12.13 -0.09
C MET A 227 14.60 -11.01 -0.73
N SER A 228 14.61 -9.83 -0.15
CA SER A 228 15.38 -8.67 -0.59
C SER A 228 16.88 -8.94 -0.63
N GLN A 229 17.44 -9.58 0.40
CA GLN A 229 18.86 -9.96 0.47
C GLN A 229 19.24 -11.04 -0.57
N ASN A 230 18.29 -11.84 -1.02
CA ASN A 230 18.50 -12.92 -1.98
C ASN A 230 17.89 -12.61 -3.35
N MET A 231 17.50 -11.36 -3.58
CA MET A 231 16.73 -10.92 -4.74
C MET A 231 17.43 -11.22 -6.07
N GLN A 232 18.75 -11.03 -6.13
CA GLN A 232 19.52 -11.39 -7.33
C GLN A 232 19.44 -12.90 -7.61
N GLN A 233 19.55 -13.74 -6.58
CA GLN A 233 19.43 -15.19 -6.75
C GLN A 233 18.02 -15.59 -7.16
N LEU A 234 16.99 -14.97 -6.57
CA LEU A 234 15.58 -15.13 -6.98
C LEU A 234 15.42 -14.82 -8.48
N TYR A 235 15.90 -13.66 -8.92
CA TYR A 235 15.78 -13.22 -10.31
C TYR A 235 16.53 -14.11 -11.31
N GLN A 236 17.73 -14.59 -10.96
CA GLN A 236 18.48 -15.51 -11.82
C GLN A 236 17.86 -16.91 -11.83
N ASN A 237 17.30 -17.34 -10.72
CA ASN A 237 16.76 -18.69 -10.59
C ASN A 237 15.49 -18.91 -11.43
N VAL A 238 14.71 -17.87 -11.78
CA VAL A 238 13.47 -18.05 -12.55
C VAL A 238 13.69 -18.61 -13.97
N THR A 239 14.91 -18.49 -14.51
CA THR A 239 15.29 -19.02 -15.82
C THR A 239 16.07 -20.34 -15.72
N ALA A 240 16.32 -20.83 -14.50
CA ALA A 240 17.05 -22.07 -14.27
C ALA A 240 16.18 -23.31 -14.54
N GLU A 241 16.80 -24.47 -14.67
CA GLU A 241 16.10 -25.75 -14.82
C GLU A 241 15.20 -26.07 -13.60
N PRO A 242 14.05 -26.76 -13.78
CA PRO A 242 13.06 -26.95 -12.71
C PRO A 242 13.60 -27.54 -11.40
N ALA A 243 14.56 -28.46 -11.48
CA ALA A 243 15.20 -29.05 -10.30
C ALA A 243 16.02 -28.03 -9.49
N VAL A 244 16.72 -27.12 -10.19
CA VAL A 244 17.47 -26.02 -9.56
C VAL A 244 16.49 -25.05 -8.91
N GLN A 245 15.39 -24.73 -9.60
CA GLN A 245 14.35 -23.87 -9.05
C GLN A 245 13.76 -24.44 -7.75
N ALA A 246 13.46 -25.75 -7.74
CA ALA A 246 12.92 -26.43 -6.57
C ALA A 246 13.91 -26.45 -5.39
N ALA A 247 15.20 -26.72 -5.65
CA ALA A 247 16.24 -26.69 -4.62
C ALA A 247 16.43 -25.28 -4.04
N PHE A 248 16.43 -24.25 -4.90
CA PHE A 248 16.53 -22.87 -4.48
C PHE A 248 15.35 -22.45 -3.60
N ARG A 249 14.12 -22.84 -3.95
CA ARG A 249 12.94 -22.56 -3.12
C ARG A 249 13.03 -23.16 -1.73
N THR A 250 13.47 -24.42 -1.63
CA THR A 250 13.69 -25.05 -0.31
C THR A 250 14.71 -24.26 0.49
N THR A 251 15.82 -23.86 -0.14
CA THR A 251 16.83 -23.00 0.51
C THR A 251 16.25 -21.66 0.97
N MET A 252 15.43 -21.01 0.15
CA MET A 252 14.78 -19.75 0.49
C MET A 252 13.80 -19.90 1.64
N ARG A 253 13.02 -20.97 1.66
CA ARG A 253 12.12 -21.31 2.76
C ARG A 253 12.88 -21.41 4.08
N ASP A 254 13.96 -22.18 4.10
CA ASP A 254 14.78 -22.38 5.30
C ASP A 254 15.39 -21.07 5.78
N ARG A 255 15.88 -20.23 4.85
CA ARG A 255 16.39 -18.88 5.16
C ARG A 255 15.33 -17.98 5.80
N ILE A 256 14.12 -17.98 5.24
CA ILE A 256 13.01 -17.17 5.77
C ILE A 256 12.64 -17.65 7.18
N GLN A 257 12.49 -18.96 7.38
CA GLN A 257 12.14 -19.53 8.69
C GLN A 257 13.22 -19.26 9.74
N ALA A 258 14.50 -19.34 9.35
CA ALA A 258 15.61 -18.94 10.21
C ALA A 258 15.60 -17.45 10.56
N GLY A 259 14.98 -16.60 9.74
CA GLY A 259 14.79 -15.17 10.00
C GLY A 259 13.68 -14.88 11.02
N PHE A 260 12.73 -15.79 11.24
CA PHE A 260 11.63 -15.59 12.21
C PHE A 260 12.03 -15.81 13.67
N VAL A 261 13.20 -16.39 13.91
CA VAL A 261 13.70 -16.74 15.26
C VAL A 261 14.80 -15.79 15.75
N ARG A 262 15.16 -14.79 14.96
CA ARG A 262 16.17 -13.77 15.28
C ARG A 262 15.49 -12.48 15.74
#